data_AF-A0A0Q6RMH3-F1
#
_entry.id   AF-A0A0Q6RMH3-F1
#
_cell.length_a   1.000
_cell.length_b   1.000
_cell.length_c   1.000
_cell.angle_alpha   90.00
_cell.angle_beta   90.00
_cell.angle_gamma   90.00
#
_symmetry.space_group_name_H-M   'P 1'
#
loop_
_entity.id
_entity.type
_entity.pdbx_description
1 polymer ?
#
loop_
_entity_poly.entity_id
_entity_poly.type
_entity_poly.pdbx_seq_one_letter_code
_entity_poly.pdbx_strand_id
1 'polypeptide(L)' 'MSWKQVVVEMDGQLCHFNLSPGFWKDCPEFRDGPDGYIKIWLGKHGLLEWPKGRPPRVVLEPLGGSLFRLLKR' A
#
# COMPACT_ATOMS: atom_id res chain seq x y z
N MET A 1 -21.10 2.30 -2.90
CA MET A 1 -20.45 2.25 -1.57
C MET A 1 -19.00 2.64 -1.75
N SER A 2 -18.52 3.65 -1.02
CA SER A 2 -17.13 4.10 -1.05
C SER A 2 -16.46 3.77 0.28
N TRP A 3 -15.32 3.08 0.26
CA TRP A 3 -14.56 2.83 1.48
C TRP A 3 -13.87 4.12 1.96
N LYS A 4 -13.70 4.23 3.27
CA LYS A 4 -12.89 5.28 3.91
C LYS A 4 -11.49 4.79 4.28
N GLN A 5 -11.26 3.49 4.22
CA GLN A 5 -10.04 2.83 4.63
C GLN A 5 -9.87 1.53 3.84
N VAL A 6 -8.63 1.12 3.62
CA VAL A 6 -8.26 -0.22 3.15
C VAL A 6 -7.39 -0.92 4.17
N VAL A 7 -7.45 -2.24 4.18
CA VAL A 7 -6.59 -3.10 4.96
C VAL A 7 -5.64 -3.79 3.99
N VAL A 8 -4.35 -3.73 4.25
CA VAL A 8 -3.32 -4.37 3.44
C VAL A 8 -2.56 -5.34 4.32
N GLU A 9 -2.56 -6.60 3.93
CA GLU A 9 -1.73 -7.63 4.53
C GLU A 9 -0.29 -7.51 4.01
N MET A 10 0.64 -7.40 4.94
CA MET A 10 2.08 -7.22 4.72
C MET A 10 2.85 -8.23 5.58
N ASP A 11 3.37 -9.30 4.97
CA ASP A 11 4.11 -10.39 5.64
C ASP A 11 3.35 -11.03 6.83
N GLY A 12 2.04 -11.24 6.68
CA GLY A 12 1.14 -11.78 7.69
C GLY A 12 0.55 -10.74 8.65
N GLN A 13 0.96 -9.47 8.56
CA GLN A 13 0.44 -8.38 9.40
C GLN A 13 -0.62 -7.56 8.66
N LEU A 14 -1.76 -7.29 9.29
CA LEU A 14 -2.80 -6.42 8.74
C LEU A 14 -2.52 -4.94 9.08
N CYS A 15 -2.28 -4.14 8.06
CA CYS A 15 -2.01 -2.70 8.16
C CYS A 15 -3.19 -1.89 7.60
N HIS A 16 -3.62 -0.86 8.33
CA HIS A 16 -4.78 -0.05 7.96
C HIS A 16 -4.36 1.27 7.33
N PHE A 17 -4.95 1.64 6.20
CA PHE A 17 -4.64 2.87 5.46
C PHE A 17 -5.90 3.67 5.18
N ASN A 18 -5.94 4.90 5.69
CA ASN A 18 -7.04 5.81 5.44
C ASN A 18 -7.01 6.31 4.00
N LEU A 19 -8.18 6.33 3.37
CA LEU A 19 -8.36 6.87 2.02
C LEU A 19 -8.67 8.36 2.11
N SER A 20 -8.08 9.13 1.20
CA SER A 20 -8.41 10.55 1.09
C SER A 20 -9.87 10.71 0.59
N PRO A 21 -10.53 11.84 0.90
CA PRO A 21 -11.87 12.10 0.37
C PRO A 21 -11.94 12.07 -1.17
N GLY A 22 -10.84 12.42 -1.85
CA GLY A 22 -10.72 12.40 -3.32
C GLY A 22 -10.36 11.04 -3.91
N PHE A 23 -10.14 9.99 -3.10
CA PHE A 23 -9.66 8.69 -3.58
C PHE A 23 -10.52 8.11 -4.71
N TRP A 24 -11.84 8.18 -4.54
CA TRP A 24 -12.79 7.62 -5.50
C TRP A 24 -13.13 8.54 -6.68
N LYS A 25 -12.72 9.81 -6.61
CA LYS A 25 -13.09 10.83 -7.58
C LYS A 25 -11.93 11.24 -8.47
N ASP A 26 -10.77 11.47 -7.86
CA ASP A 26 -9.65 12.18 -8.49
C ASP A 26 -8.44 11.26 -8.69
N CYS A 27 -8.03 10.51 -7.67
CA CYS A 27 -6.85 9.65 -7.74
C CYS A 27 -6.96 8.45 -6.77
N PRO A 28 -7.04 7.20 -7.27
CA PRO A 28 -7.15 6.01 -6.44
C PRO A 28 -5.78 5.60 -5.86
N GLU A 29 -5.17 6.52 -5.11
CA GLU A 29 -3.91 6.33 -4.40
C GLU A 29 -4.13 6.47 -2.89
N PHE A 30 -3.62 5.51 -2.12
CA PHE A 30 -3.46 5.65 -0.68
C PHE A 30 -1.97 5.82 -0.35
N ARG A 31 -1.70 6.51 0.75
CA ARG A 31 -0.35 6.92 1.15
C ARG A 31 0.04 6.24 2.44
N ASP A 32 1.34 6.14 2.65
CA ASP A 32 1.85 5.67 3.94
C ASP A 32 1.42 6.64 5.05
N GLY A 33 1.11 6.06 6.20
CA GLY A 33 0.62 6.79 7.36
C GLY A 33 1.75 7.22 8.32
N PRO A 34 1.39 7.78 9.48
CA PRO A 34 2.36 8.09 10.54
C PRO A 34 3.12 6.84 11.03
N ASP A 35 2.52 5.65 10.91
CA ASP A 35 3.13 4.38 11.30
C ASP A 35 4.21 3.88 10.32
N GLY A 36 4.26 4.42 9.10
CA GLY A 36 5.31 4.12 8.12
C GLY A 36 5.35 2.67 7.64
N TYR A 37 4.22 1.96 7.62
CA TYR A 37 4.14 0.53 7.29
C TYR A 37 4.71 0.22 5.90
N ILE A 38 4.41 1.03 4.88
CA ILE A 38 4.94 0.81 3.52
C ILE A 38 6.45 0.99 3.52
N LYS A 39 6.96 2.05 4.16
CA LYS A 39 8.41 2.30 4.27
C LYS A 39 9.13 1.16 4.98
N ILE A 40 8.58 0.67 6.09
CA ILE A 40 9.16 -0.44 6.86
C ILE A 40 9.18 -1.71 6.01
N TRP A 41 8.07 -2.04 5.34
CA TRP A 41 7.97 -3.21 4.48
C TRP A 41 8.96 -3.13 3.31
N LEU A 42 9.04 -1.99 2.61
CA LEU A 42 10.03 -1.79 1.54
C LEU A 42 11.47 -1.96 2.05
N GLY A 43 11.79 -1.46 3.25
CA GLY A 43 13.10 -1.65 3.88
C GLY A 43 13.42 -3.11 4.16
N LYS A 44 12.47 -3.84 4.74
CA LYS A 44 12.62 -5.27 5.04
C LYS A 44 12.86 -6.11 3.78
N HIS A 45 12.28 -5.71 2.65
CA HIS A 45 12.44 -6.40 1.37
C HIS A 45 13.56 -5.84 0.48
N GLY A 46 14.36 -4.89 0.96
CA GLY A 46 15.50 -4.33 0.22
C GLY A 46 15.10 -3.44 -0.97
N LEU A 47 13.93 -2.80 -0.91
CA LEU A 47 13.32 -2.02 -1.99
C LEU A 47 13.42 -0.50 -1.79
N LEU A 48 14.25 -0.02 -0.86
CA LEU A 48 14.42 1.42 -0.60
C LEU A 48 15.39 2.11 -1.56
N GLU A 49 16.24 1.35 -2.25
CA GLU A 49 17.14 1.91 -3.26
C GLU A 49 16.38 2.10 -4.57
N TRP A 50 16.15 3.35 -4.95
CA TRP A 50 15.40 3.72 -6.15
C TRP A 50 16.34 4.38 -7.16
N PRO A 51 17.01 3.61 -8.03
CA PRO A 51 17.77 4.19 -9.13
C PRO A 51 16.88 5.15 -9.93
N LYS A 52 17.47 6.21 -10.47
CA LYS A 52 16.73 7.24 -11.22
C LYS A 52 15.84 6.59 -12.30
N GLY A 53 14.54 6.85 -12.22
CA GLY A 53 13.54 6.32 -13.15
C GLY A 53 13.20 4.83 -12.99
N ARG A 54 13.67 4.17 -11.92
CA ARG A 54 13.44 2.75 -11.65
C ARG A 54 12.94 2.55 -10.20
N PRO A 55 11.71 3.00 -9.88
CA PRO A 55 11.11 2.67 -8.60
C PRO A 55 10.87 1.15 -8.49
N PRO A 56 10.83 0.59 -7.28
CA PRO A 56 10.50 -0.80 -7.05
C PRO A 56 9.10 -1.10 -7.59
N ARG A 57 8.92 -2.30 -8.13
CA ARG A 57 7.62 -2.79 -8.57
C ARG A 57 7.10 -3.79 -7.55
N VAL A 58 5.88 -3.55 -7.11
CA VAL A 58 5.15 -4.41 -6.17
C VAL A 58 3.77 -4.70 -6.77
N VAL A 59 3.13 -5.73 -6.25
CA VAL A 59 1.77 -6.12 -6.63
C VAL A 59 0.88 -5.92 -5.41
N LEU A 60 -0.25 -5.26 -5.61
CA LEU A 60 -1.31 -5.16 -4.63
C LEU A 60 -2.45 -6.10 -5.08
N GLU A 61 -2.50 -7.28 -4.49
CA GLU A 61 -3.47 -8.33 -4.83
C GLU A 61 -4.78 -8.11 -4.05
N PRO A 62 -5.94 -8.06 -4.71
CA PRO A 62 -7.23 -7.95 -4.02
C PRO A 62 -7.62 -9.29 -3.40
N LEU A 63 -7.97 -9.28 -2.11
CA LEU A 63 -8.49 -10.45 -1.39
C LEU A 63 -10.01 -10.40 -1.18
N GLY A 64 -10.66 -9.33 -1.63
CA GLY A 64 -12.10 -9.10 -1.52
C GLY A 64 -12.45 -7.96 -0.57
N GLY A 65 -13.52 -7.22 -0.88
CA GLY A 65 -13.87 -6.01 -0.14
C GLY A 65 -12.72 -5.00 -0.14
N SER A 66 -12.47 -4.36 1.01
CA SER A 66 -11.38 -3.41 1.21
C SER A 66 -10.07 -4.06 1.66
N LEU A 67 -9.90 -5.37 1.46
CA LEU A 67 -8.72 -6.14 1.87
C LEU A 67 -7.83 -6.48 0.68
N PHE A 68 -6.53 -6.22 0.85
CA PHE A 68 -5.50 -6.45 -0.14
C PHE A 68 -4.29 -7.14 0.47
N ARG A 69 -3.43 -7.71 -0.36
CA ARG A 69 -2.11 -8.23 0.01
C ARG A 69 -1.02 -7.53 -0.79
N LEU A 70 0.05 -7.11 -0.10
CA LEU A 70 1.22 -6.53 -0.75
C LEU A 70 2.27 -7.61 -1.02
N LEU A 71 2.66 -7.74 -2.29
CA LEU A 71 3.64 -8.71 -2.76
C LEU A 71 4.79 -8.00 -3.47
N LYS A 72 6.02 -8.49 -3.29
CA LYS A 72 7.15 -8.11 -4.14
C LYS A 72 7.03 -8.79 -5.50
N ARG A 73 7.43 -8.09 -6.57
CA ARG A 73 7.45 -8.64 -7.93
C ARG A 73 8.76 -9.35 -8.24
#